data_AF-A0A0L6WFB1-F1
#
_entry.id   AF-A0A0L6WFB1-F1
#
_cell.length_a   1.000
_cell.length_b   1.000
_cell.length_c   1.000
_cell.angle_alpha   90.00
_cell.angle_beta   90.00
_cell.angle_gamma   90.00
#
_symmetry.space_group_name_H-M   'P 1'
#
loop_
_entity.id
_entity.type
_entity.pdbx_description
1 polymer ?
#
loop_
_entity_poly.entity_id
_entity_poly.type
_entity_poly.pdbx_seq_one_letter_code
_entity_poly.pdbx_strand_id
1 'polypeptide(L)'
;MYNQLLSCTSQPNKPSSALSALSASALLAPSLLGLINVLVDKGIFSTTPSGPNPGGTPKHLHLTPTHSNLRTLLAQDTSLIRSLPNTCKWLESNGWILMAEPYNQVKIISILATTALYSKLAEMKNAVLAMAFLLEADVMDQISSSLADAIMTKTMGRLSDLVKKLGTMAKFLTANNAQRAESTLTLKLTSETLAGVFSLLDAMASKFANPPQQPIAPPTWASIAKTSASPQPATVHSHQTSTPAYALSTNNKICVQQHVICNVCTVLIKFNPMNDSAPTNPSLTGTSKLWNALNKTLKTLDDKQTSLNQGKDREIEVTMPKTHAIGLEIINSSVYLAEFDTADSADRFRHYVTEHWEVINDIFGNSLDIMDKTFNLIVRFVPCKGPFDPDNFNSLHTIELENSLPSMSITSALWLKNPDLRSPKQSVASLKITCNNPKTTNNMIHGQIFICS
;
A
#
# COMPACT_ATOMS: atom_id res chain seq x y z
N MET A 1 -10.28 -49.67 -30.96
CA MET A 1 -9.68 -50.00 -29.65
C MET A 1 -9.36 -48.66 -28.97
N TYR A 2 -9.90 -48.40 -27.78
CA TYR A 2 -9.52 -47.35 -26.80
C TYR A 2 -9.20 -45.89 -27.23
N ASN A 3 -9.90 -44.94 -26.58
CA ASN A 3 -9.42 -43.62 -26.12
C ASN A 3 -9.02 -42.50 -27.12
N GLN A 4 -9.10 -41.20 -26.79
CA GLN A 4 -9.95 -40.51 -25.80
C GLN A 4 -10.12 -39.01 -26.15
N LEU A 5 -11.25 -38.44 -25.74
CA LEU A 5 -11.49 -37.00 -25.58
C LEU A 5 -10.64 -36.40 -24.46
N LEU A 6 -10.21 -35.14 -24.60
CA LEU A 6 -10.43 -34.12 -23.56
C LEU A 6 -10.28 -32.69 -24.12
N SER A 7 -10.95 -31.75 -23.45
CA SER A 7 -10.99 -30.31 -23.77
C SER A 7 -10.60 -29.52 -22.52
N CYS A 8 -9.96 -28.36 -22.69
CA CYS A 8 -9.86 -27.38 -21.61
C CYS A 8 -9.62 -25.96 -22.16
N THR A 9 -10.68 -25.13 -22.19
CA THR A 9 -10.57 -23.69 -22.43
C THR A 9 -10.34 -22.96 -21.12
N SER A 10 -9.17 -22.37 -20.90
CA SER A 10 -8.90 -21.50 -19.75
C SER A 10 -9.16 -20.02 -20.10
N GLN A 11 -10.01 -19.36 -19.31
CA GLN A 11 -10.10 -17.89 -19.32
C GLN A 11 -8.98 -17.30 -18.45
N PRO A 12 -8.40 -16.14 -18.80
CA PRO A 12 -7.50 -15.42 -17.92
C PRO A 12 -8.29 -14.79 -16.76
N ASN A 13 -7.94 -15.13 -15.52
CA ASN A 13 -8.46 -14.43 -14.34
C ASN A 13 -7.94 -12.98 -14.33
N LYS A 14 -8.85 -12.02 -14.49
CA LYS A 14 -8.54 -10.58 -14.38
C LYS A 14 -8.43 -10.20 -12.90
N PRO A 15 -7.28 -9.71 -12.39
CA PRO A 15 -7.17 -9.25 -11.01
C PRO A 15 -8.04 -8.02 -10.76
N SER A 16 -8.58 -7.88 -9.56
CA SER A 16 -9.43 -6.74 -9.18
C SER A 16 -8.60 -5.49 -8.91
N SER A 17 -8.81 -4.46 -9.72
CA SER A 17 -8.11 -3.16 -9.65
C SER A 17 -8.53 -2.28 -8.46
N ALA A 18 -9.61 -2.61 -7.75
CA ALA A 18 -10.12 -1.77 -6.66
C ALA A 18 -9.22 -1.74 -5.40
N LEU A 19 -8.45 -2.80 -5.15
CA LEU A 19 -7.66 -2.93 -3.91
C LEU A 19 -6.39 -2.05 -3.89
N SER A 20 -5.77 -1.79 -5.04
CA SER A 20 -4.56 -0.97 -5.11
C SER A 20 -4.84 0.54 -4.97
N ALA A 21 -5.99 1.02 -5.44
CA ALA A 21 -6.38 2.43 -5.32
C ALA A 21 -6.59 2.86 -3.86
N LEU A 22 -7.29 2.03 -3.08
CA LEU A 22 -7.55 2.24 -1.64
C LEU A 22 -6.27 2.39 -0.80
N SER A 23 -5.15 1.80 -1.24
CA SER A 23 -3.86 1.87 -0.52
C SER A 23 -3.32 3.30 -0.43
N ALA A 24 -3.29 4.03 -1.56
CA ALA A 24 -2.72 5.38 -1.62
C ALA A 24 -3.50 6.38 -0.75
N SER A 25 -4.83 6.34 -0.81
CA SER A 25 -5.70 7.21 -0.01
C SER A 25 -5.62 6.87 1.48
N ALA A 26 -5.44 5.59 1.84
CA ALA A 26 -5.24 5.15 3.23
C ALA A 26 -3.91 5.63 3.84
N LEU A 27 -2.86 5.82 3.05
CA LEU A 27 -1.55 6.33 3.52
C LEU A 27 -1.57 7.84 3.81
N LEU A 28 -2.42 8.62 3.14
CA LEU A 28 -2.53 10.07 3.34
C LEU A 28 -3.43 10.45 4.53
N ALA A 29 -4.47 9.66 4.83
CA ALA A 29 -5.45 9.99 5.86
C ALA A 29 -4.86 10.17 7.29
N PRO A 30 -3.91 9.34 7.79
CA PRO A 30 -3.29 9.54 9.10
C PRO A 30 -2.48 10.85 9.17
N SER A 31 -1.76 11.18 8.10
CA SER A 31 -0.96 12.40 7.98
C SER A 31 -1.83 13.66 7.98
N LEU A 32 -2.96 13.62 7.26
CA LEU A 32 -3.96 14.70 7.28
C LEU A 32 -4.57 14.88 8.68
N LEU A 33 -4.93 13.79 9.36
CA LEU A 33 -5.53 13.84 10.70
C LEU A 33 -4.55 14.41 11.74
N GLY A 34 -3.27 14.02 11.66
CA GLY A 34 -2.20 14.61 12.47
C GLY A 34 -2.03 16.11 12.21
N LEU A 35 -2.08 16.54 10.94
CA LEU A 35 -2.00 17.95 10.55
C LEU A 35 -3.19 18.76 11.07
N ILE A 36 -4.41 18.21 11.01
CA ILE A 36 -5.63 18.81 11.56
C ILE A 36 -5.51 18.99 13.08
N ASN A 37 -5.03 17.97 13.81
CA ASN A 37 -4.82 18.06 15.26
C ASN A 37 -3.81 19.17 15.61
N VAL A 38 -2.69 19.27 14.88
CA VAL A 38 -1.69 20.35 15.06
C VAL A 38 -2.27 21.74 14.79
N LEU A 39 -3.29 21.88 13.92
CA LEU A 39 -3.99 23.14 13.70
C LEU A 39 -4.99 23.45 14.83
N VAL A 40 -5.67 22.43 15.38
CA VAL A 40 -6.56 22.55 16.55
C VAL A 40 -5.78 22.98 17.79
N ASP A 41 -4.64 22.34 18.08
CA ASP A 41 -3.79 22.66 19.24
C ASP A 41 -3.16 24.06 19.15
N LYS A 42 -2.98 24.59 17.93
CA LYS A 42 -2.60 25.99 17.68
C LYS A 42 -3.77 26.99 17.78
N GLY A 43 -4.97 26.55 18.12
CA GLY A 43 -6.17 27.37 18.27
C GLY A 43 -6.80 27.88 16.97
N ILE A 44 -6.31 27.44 15.80
CA ILE A 44 -6.66 28.00 14.49
C ILE A 44 -8.13 27.73 14.10
N PHE A 45 -8.73 26.70 14.71
CA PHE A 45 -10.14 26.33 14.55
C PHE A 45 -11.00 26.66 15.79
N SER A 46 -10.53 27.54 16.69
CA SER A 46 -11.29 27.93 17.88
C SER A 46 -12.43 28.90 17.54
N THR A 47 -13.65 28.37 17.43
CA THR A 47 -14.88 29.17 17.17
C THR A 47 -15.75 29.33 18.42
N THR A 48 -15.16 29.72 19.55
CA THR A 48 -15.93 30.19 20.73
C THR A 48 -16.09 31.71 20.69
N PRO A 49 -17.31 32.26 20.58
CA PRO A 49 -17.53 33.69 20.79
C PRO A 49 -17.24 34.03 22.25
N SER A 50 -16.35 35.01 22.47
CA SER A 50 -15.90 35.39 23.82
C SER A 50 -16.98 36.16 24.58
N GLY A 51 -17.89 35.43 25.23
CA GLY A 51 -18.79 35.97 26.23
C GLY A 51 -18.09 36.11 27.58
N PRO A 52 -18.12 37.28 28.25
CA PRO A 52 -17.47 37.47 29.54
C PRO A 52 -18.22 36.70 30.64
N ASN A 53 -17.64 35.60 31.12
CA ASN A 53 -18.21 34.79 32.20
C ASN A 53 -17.20 34.67 33.36
N PRO A 54 -17.49 35.20 34.56
CA PRO A 54 -16.50 35.28 35.64
C PRO A 54 -16.41 33.97 36.45
N GLY A 55 -15.18 33.56 36.79
CA GLY A 55 -14.94 32.71 37.97
C GLY A 55 -15.07 31.19 37.78
N GLY A 56 -14.56 30.61 36.69
CA GLY A 56 -14.41 29.14 36.58
C GLY A 56 -13.25 28.74 35.66
N THR A 57 -12.36 27.86 36.12
CA THR A 57 -11.25 27.32 35.32
C THR A 57 -11.78 26.29 34.30
N PRO A 58 -11.75 26.56 32.99
CA PRO A 58 -12.35 25.67 32.00
C PRO A 58 -11.45 24.46 31.74
N LYS A 59 -11.93 23.26 32.07
CA LYS A 59 -11.35 22.01 31.55
C LYS A 59 -11.72 21.88 30.08
N HIS A 60 -10.83 22.33 29.19
CA HIS A 60 -10.97 22.12 27.75
C HIS A 60 -10.93 20.61 27.43
N LEU A 61 -12.09 20.02 27.20
CA LEU A 61 -12.20 18.72 26.57
C LEU A 61 -11.94 18.90 25.07
N HIS A 62 -10.81 18.41 24.57
CA HIS A 62 -10.48 18.40 23.14
C HIS A 62 -11.41 17.40 22.43
N LEU A 63 -12.57 17.88 21.98
CA LEU A 63 -13.44 17.15 21.06
C LEU A 63 -12.87 17.25 19.66
N THR A 64 -12.40 16.12 19.13
CA THR A 64 -11.93 16.00 17.74
C THR A 64 -13.01 16.52 16.78
N PRO A 65 -12.70 17.44 15.85
CA PRO A 65 -13.71 18.02 14.97
C PRO A 65 -14.35 16.94 14.09
N THR A 66 -15.65 16.73 14.26
CA THR A 66 -16.42 15.78 13.45
C THR A 66 -16.56 16.26 12.01
N HIS A 67 -16.92 15.37 11.10
CA HIS A 67 -17.17 15.69 9.69
C HIS A 67 -18.21 16.81 9.51
N SER A 68 -19.25 16.87 10.36
CA SER A 68 -20.23 17.96 10.37
C SER A 68 -19.62 19.30 10.78
N ASN A 69 -18.71 19.29 11.76
CA ASN A 69 -18.06 20.51 12.26
C ASN A 69 -17.11 21.06 11.19
N LEU A 70 -16.30 20.19 10.57
CA LEU A 70 -15.46 20.54 9.42
C LEU A 70 -16.29 21.13 8.28
N ARG A 71 -17.36 20.47 7.85
CA ARG A 71 -18.26 20.96 6.79
C ARG A 71 -18.93 22.30 7.13
N THR A 72 -19.21 22.55 8.41
CA THR A 72 -19.79 23.84 8.88
C THR A 72 -18.76 24.96 8.86
N LEU A 73 -17.53 24.70 9.30
CA LEU A 73 -16.39 25.63 9.27
C LEU A 73 -16.03 26.00 7.81
N LEU A 74 -16.08 25.00 6.91
CA LEU A 74 -15.92 25.17 5.46
C LEU A 74 -17.06 25.96 4.79
N ALA A 75 -18.28 25.91 5.34
CA ALA A 75 -19.43 26.65 4.83
C ALA A 75 -19.42 28.13 5.22
N GLN A 76 -18.96 28.46 6.43
CA GLN A 76 -18.96 29.83 6.97
C GLN A 76 -17.87 30.73 6.37
N ASP A 77 -16.70 30.20 6.05
CA ASP A 77 -15.60 31.00 5.50
C ASP A 77 -15.79 31.26 3.99
N THR A 78 -16.09 32.51 3.63
CA THR A 78 -16.36 32.94 2.24
C THR A 78 -15.08 33.15 1.42
N SER A 79 -13.91 33.14 2.05
CA SER A 79 -12.61 33.26 1.35
C SER A 79 -12.12 31.94 0.72
N LEU A 80 -12.89 30.85 0.89
CA LEU A 80 -12.38 29.49 0.72
C LEU A 80 -12.18 29.01 -0.71
N ILE A 81 -11.09 28.25 -0.84
CA ILE A 81 -10.72 27.43 -1.99
C ILE A 81 -11.65 26.19 -2.04
N ARG A 82 -12.84 26.35 -2.63
CA ARG A 82 -13.89 25.31 -2.67
C ARG A 82 -13.88 24.39 -3.91
N SER A 83 -12.87 24.49 -4.79
CA SER A 83 -12.81 23.69 -6.03
C SER A 83 -11.39 23.64 -6.60
N LEU A 84 -11.08 22.58 -7.36
CA LEU A 84 -9.77 22.40 -8.01
C LEU A 84 -9.33 23.63 -8.87
N PRO A 85 -10.19 24.26 -9.69
CA PRO A 85 -9.81 25.49 -10.41
C PRO A 85 -9.50 26.68 -9.49
N ASN A 86 -10.17 26.78 -8.34
CA ASN A 86 -9.86 27.81 -7.34
C ASN A 86 -8.54 27.50 -6.61
N THR A 87 -8.22 26.21 -6.40
CA THR A 87 -6.93 25.77 -5.85
C THR A 87 -5.77 26.16 -6.76
N CYS A 88 -5.89 25.88 -8.06
CA CYS A 88 -4.88 26.28 -9.04
C CYS A 88 -4.68 27.80 -9.04
N LYS A 89 -5.76 28.58 -9.18
CA LYS A 89 -5.70 30.05 -9.15
C LYS A 89 -5.06 30.60 -7.88
N TRP A 90 -5.32 30.00 -6.71
CA TRP A 90 -4.70 30.42 -5.46
C TRP A 90 -3.21 30.08 -5.40
N LEU A 91 -2.81 28.86 -5.78
CA LEU A 91 -1.39 28.47 -5.84
C LEU A 91 -0.62 29.34 -6.84
N GLU A 92 -1.22 29.63 -8.00
CA GLU A 92 -0.68 30.48 -9.07
C GLU A 92 -0.50 31.92 -8.57
N SER A 93 -1.51 32.52 -7.94
CA SER A 93 -1.43 33.88 -7.38
C SER A 93 -0.42 34.02 -6.23
N ASN A 94 0.00 32.91 -5.62
CA ASN A 94 1.03 32.87 -4.58
C ASN A 94 2.39 32.35 -5.09
N GLY A 95 2.54 32.10 -6.40
CA GLY A 95 3.82 31.69 -7.02
C GLY A 95 4.24 30.24 -6.77
N TRP A 96 3.35 29.38 -6.28
CA TRP A 96 3.64 27.96 -6.02
C TRP A 96 3.51 27.07 -7.26
N ILE A 97 2.83 27.54 -8.31
CA ILE A 97 2.70 26.86 -9.60
C ILE A 97 2.85 27.84 -10.77
N LEU A 98 3.20 27.33 -11.95
CA LEU A 98 3.33 28.13 -13.18
C LEU A 98 2.00 28.22 -13.92
N MET A 99 1.74 29.37 -14.56
CA MET A 99 0.64 29.49 -15.53
C MET A 99 0.77 28.44 -16.64
N ALA A 100 -0.36 27.86 -17.03
CA ALA A 100 -0.54 26.93 -18.15
C ALA A 100 0.16 25.54 -18.08
N GLU A 101 0.85 25.16 -17.00
CA GLU A 101 1.26 23.75 -16.81
C GLU A 101 0.05 22.91 -16.33
N PRO A 102 -0.24 21.75 -16.95
CA PRO A 102 -1.34 20.87 -16.54
C PRO A 102 -0.98 20.02 -15.30
N TYR A 103 -1.23 20.57 -14.11
CA TYR A 103 -1.08 19.82 -12.85
C TYR A 103 -2.27 18.87 -12.62
N ASN A 104 -1.98 17.61 -12.27
CA ASN A 104 -2.99 16.67 -11.81
C ASN A 104 -3.27 16.82 -10.30
N GLN A 105 -4.37 16.25 -9.83
CA GLN A 105 -4.85 16.36 -8.45
C GLN A 105 -3.81 15.87 -7.42
N VAL A 106 -3.05 14.82 -7.74
CA VAL A 106 -1.96 14.29 -6.88
C VAL A 106 -0.80 15.29 -6.76
N LYS A 107 -0.33 15.88 -7.88
CA LYS A 107 0.67 16.96 -7.84
C LYS A 107 0.16 18.13 -6.99
N ILE A 108 -1.10 18.54 -7.17
CA ILE A 108 -1.69 19.69 -6.43
C ILE A 108 -1.80 19.40 -4.93
N ILE A 109 -2.20 18.19 -4.52
CA ILE A 109 -2.19 17.76 -3.11
C ILE A 109 -0.77 17.80 -2.51
N SER A 110 0.24 17.32 -3.24
CA SER A 110 1.64 17.36 -2.81
C SER A 110 2.19 18.80 -2.69
N ILE A 111 1.83 19.67 -3.64
CA ILE A 111 2.18 21.10 -3.60
C ILE A 111 1.48 21.79 -2.43
N LEU A 112 0.19 21.52 -2.17
CA LEU A 112 -0.52 22.04 -1.00
C LEU A 112 0.08 21.56 0.33
N ALA A 113 0.54 20.30 0.41
CA ALA A 113 1.23 19.79 1.59
C ALA A 113 2.56 20.52 1.82
N THR A 114 3.31 20.74 0.74
CA THR A 114 4.56 21.52 0.75
C THR A 114 4.28 22.97 1.19
N THR A 115 3.30 23.64 0.58
CA THR A 115 2.85 24.98 0.98
C THR A 115 2.48 25.00 2.46
N ALA A 116 1.62 24.10 2.95
CA ALA A 116 1.20 24.05 4.35
C ALA A 116 2.36 23.87 5.36
N LEU A 117 3.49 23.28 4.95
CA LEU A 117 4.68 23.13 5.79
C LEU A 117 5.59 24.37 5.82
N TYR A 118 5.58 25.20 4.77
CA TYR A 118 6.47 26.36 4.61
C TYR A 118 5.77 27.73 4.71
N SER A 119 4.45 27.79 4.60
CA SER A 119 3.66 29.02 4.61
C SER A 119 3.43 29.62 6.00
N LYS A 120 3.00 30.88 6.04
CA LYS A 120 2.53 31.54 7.27
C LYS A 120 1.21 30.95 7.75
N LEU A 121 0.87 31.14 9.03
CA LEU A 121 -0.29 30.52 9.69
C LEU A 121 -1.64 30.66 8.93
N ALA A 122 -1.89 31.84 8.33
CA ALA A 122 -3.11 32.10 7.57
C ALA A 122 -3.13 31.38 6.20
N GLU A 123 -2.00 31.34 5.50
CA GLU A 123 -1.82 30.61 4.25
C GLU A 123 -1.89 29.09 4.49
N MET A 124 -1.32 28.60 5.61
CA MET A 124 -1.38 27.20 6.04
C MET A 124 -2.83 26.73 6.23
N LYS A 125 -3.69 27.54 6.88
CA LYS A 125 -5.13 27.23 7.01
C LYS A 125 -5.76 27.00 5.63
N ASN A 126 -5.50 27.90 4.68
CA ASN A 126 -6.09 27.81 3.33
C ASN A 126 -5.56 26.59 2.55
N ALA A 127 -4.25 26.30 2.64
CA ALA A 127 -3.63 25.15 2.00
C ALA A 127 -4.18 23.81 2.52
N VAL A 128 -4.37 23.68 3.84
CA VAL A 128 -4.91 22.45 4.45
C VAL A 128 -6.41 22.27 4.16
N LEU A 129 -7.20 23.34 4.16
CA LEU A 129 -8.62 23.25 3.80
C LEU A 129 -8.82 22.94 2.29
N ALA A 130 -7.98 23.48 1.41
CA ALA A 130 -7.94 23.07 0.01
C ALA A 130 -7.54 21.60 -0.17
N MET A 131 -6.58 21.10 0.61
CA MET A 131 -6.17 19.69 0.59
C MET A 131 -7.30 18.78 1.07
N ALA A 132 -8.02 19.16 2.13
CA ALA A 132 -9.16 18.42 2.63
C ALA A 132 -10.28 18.29 1.57
N PHE A 133 -10.60 19.37 0.84
CA PHE A 133 -11.55 19.31 -0.27
C PHE A 133 -11.09 18.40 -1.42
N LEU A 134 -9.80 18.44 -1.80
CA LEU A 134 -9.29 17.58 -2.88
C LEU A 134 -9.21 16.10 -2.48
N LEU A 135 -9.05 15.80 -1.19
CA LEU A 135 -9.13 14.44 -0.66
C LEU A 135 -10.59 13.97 -0.47
N GLU A 136 -11.54 14.84 -0.07
CA GLU A 136 -12.99 14.51 -0.08
C GLU A 136 -13.44 14.18 -1.51
N ALA A 137 -13.01 14.95 -2.51
CA ALA A 137 -13.31 14.67 -3.92
C ALA A 137 -12.68 13.35 -4.41
N ASP A 138 -11.37 13.14 -4.21
CA ASP A 138 -10.67 11.92 -4.63
C ASP A 138 -11.29 10.65 -4.01
N VAL A 139 -11.58 10.70 -2.70
CA VAL A 139 -12.23 9.59 -1.98
C VAL A 139 -13.66 9.37 -2.47
N MET A 140 -14.43 10.42 -2.78
CA MET A 140 -15.78 10.27 -3.33
C MET A 140 -15.77 9.67 -4.74
N ASP A 141 -14.85 10.07 -5.62
CA ASP A 141 -14.71 9.51 -6.97
C ASP A 141 -14.15 8.07 -6.92
N GLN A 142 -13.24 7.77 -6.00
CA GLN A 142 -12.72 6.42 -5.75
C GLN A 142 -13.80 5.48 -5.17
N ILE A 143 -14.64 5.96 -4.25
CA ILE A 143 -15.79 5.19 -3.73
C ILE A 143 -16.85 5.01 -4.83
N SER A 144 -17.14 6.05 -5.61
CA SER A 144 -18.10 6.00 -6.73
C SER A 144 -17.70 4.97 -7.78
N SER A 145 -16.44 5.02 -8.24
CA SER A 145 -15.88 4.06 -9.20
C SER A 145 -15.79 2.64 -8.61
N SER A 146 -15.33 2.47 -7.37
CA SER A 146 -15.29 1.16 -6.69
C SER A 146 -16.68 0.57 -6.49
N LEU A 147 -17.69 1.39 -6.18
CA LEU A 147 -19.08 0.98 -6.07
C LEU A 147 -19.67 0.58 -7.43
N ALA A 148 -19.35 1.33 -8.49
CA ALA A 148 -19.74 0.98 -9.86
C ALA A 148 -19.12 -0.36 -10.29
N ASP A 149 -17.81 -0.58 -10.06
CA ASP A 149 -17.12 -1.83 -10.37
C ASP A 149 -17.67 -3.00 -9.54
N ALA A 150 -18.00 -2.77 -8.26
CA ALA A 150 -18.62 -3.78 -7.40
C ALA A 150 -20.06 -4.13 -7.84
N ILE A 151 -20.86 -3.14 -8.23
CA ILE A 151 -22.21 -3.34 -8.79
C ILE A 151 -22.11 -4.08 -10.13
N MET A 152 -21.19 -3.68 -11.02
CA MET A 152 -20.97 -4.33 -12.32
C MET A 152 -20.54 -5.78 -12.14
N THR A 153 -19.54 -6.04 -11.28
CA THR A 153 -19.03 -7.39 -10.99
C THR A 153 -20.12 -8.28 -10.37
N LYS A 154 -20.89 -7.77 -9.40
CA LYS A 154 -21.98 -8.52 -8.75
C LYS A 154 -23.16 -8.78 -9.68
N THR A 155 -23.44 -7.86 -10.61
CA THR A 155 -24.48 -8.02 -11.63
C THR A 155 -24.04 -9.00 -12.72
N MET A 156 -22.81 -8.89 -13.20
CA MET A 156 -22.25 -9.77 -14.23
C MET A 156 -22.05 -11.20 -13.72
N GLY A 157 -21.66 -11.38 -12.44
CA GLY A 157 -21.63 -12.70 -11.78
C GLY A 157 -23.03 -13.33 -11.72
N ARG A 158 -24.05 -12.57 -11.26
CA ARG A 158 -25.45 -13.02 -11.27
C ARG A 158 -25.96 -13.36 -12.67
N LEU A 159 -25.58 -12.59 -13.69
CA LEU A 159 -25.95 -12.84 -15.08
C LEU A 159 -25.24 -14.10 -15.61
N SER A 160 -23.96 -14.30 -15.31
CA SER A 160 -23.22 -15.53 -15.62
C SER A 160 -23.90 -16.76 -15.04
N ASP A 161 -24.31 -16.71 -13.77
CA ASP A 161 -25.00 -17.82 -13.11
C ASP A 161 -26.44 -18.03 -13.61
N LEU A 162 -27.13 -16.97 -14.03
CA LEU A 162 -28.42 -17.08 -14.73
C LEU A 162 -28.25 -17.78 -16.10
N VAL A 163 -27.22 -17.40 -16.88
CA VAL A 163 -26.90 -18.01 -18.18
C VAL A 163 -26.49 -19.48 -18.01
N LYS A 164 -25.70 -19.82 -16.98
CA LYS A 164 -25.42 -21.23 -16.62
C LYS A 164 -26.69 -22.00 -16.30
N LYS A 165 -27.61 -21.43 -15.51
CA LYS A 165 -28.91 -22.04 -15.15
C LYS A 165 -29.84 -22.20 -16.35
N LEU A 166 -29.87 -21.24 -17.27
CA LEU A 166 -30.56 -21.37 -18.56
C LEU A 166 -29.94 -22.49 -19.41
N GLY A 167 -28.61 -22.60 -19.44
CA GLY A 167 -27.90 -23.69 -20.11
C GLY A 167 -28.17 -25.08 -19.51
N THR A 168 -28.26 -25.21 -18.18
CA THR A 168 -28.64 -26.48 -17.54
C THR A 168 -30.13 -26.77 -17.69
N MET A 169 -31.01 -25.77 -17.69
CA MET A 169 -32.44 -25.93 -17.94
C MET A 169 -32.72 -26.32 -19.40
N ALA A 170 -31.99 -25.78 -20.38
CA ALA A 170 -32.06 -26.21 -21.76
C ALA A 170 -31.61 -27.67 -21.91
N LYS A 171 -30.48 -28.06 -21.30
CA LYS A 171 -30.04 -29.47 -21.25
C LYS A 171 -31.08 -30.38 -20.58
N PHE A 172 -31.70 -29.93 -19.49
CA PHE A 172 -32.77 -30.66 -18.80
C PHE A 172 -34.02 -30.82 -19.67
N LEU A 173 -34.44 -29.79 -20.42
CA LEU A 173 -35.56 -29.87 -21.34
C LEU A 173 -35.27 -30.84 -22.49
N THR A 174 -34.06 -30.83 -23.06
CA THR A 174 -33.65 -31.81 -24.08
C THR A 174 -33.62 -33.24 -23.51
N ALA A 175 -33.05 -33.43 -22.31
CA ALA A 175 -32.99 -34.73 -21.65
C ALA A 175 -34.39 -35.24 -21.26
N ASN A 176 -35.27 -34.38 -20.75
CA ASN A 176 -36.66 -34.72 -20.43
C ASN A 176 -37.47 -35.03 -21.68
N ASN A 177 -37.26 -34.32 -22.81
CA ASN A 177 -37.88 -34.69 -24.08
C ASN A 177 -37.42 -36.07 -24.59
N ALA A 178 -36.13 -36.39 -24.47
CA ALA A 178 -35.61 -37.72 -24.80
C ALA A 178 -36.17 -38.80 -23.86
N GLN A 179 -36.09 -38.59 -22.54
CA GLN A 179 -36.62 -39.49 -21.52
C GLN A 179 -38.15 -39.66 -21.64
N ARG A 180 -38.89 -38.63 -22.06
CA ARG A 180 -40.34 -38.69 -22.31
C ARG A 180 -40.66 -39.45 -23.59
N ALA A 181 -39.86 -39.32 -24.65
CA ALA A 181 -39.99 -40.14 -25.85
C ALA A 181 -39.71 -41.62 -25.54
N GLU A 182 -38.62 -41.91 -24.83
CA GLU A 182 -38.27 -43.24 -24.33
C GLU A 182 -39.35 -43.80 -23.40
N SER A 183 -39.81 -43.03 -22.41
CA SER A 183 -40.89 -43.43 -21.52
C SER A 183 -42.22 -43.62 -22.24
N THR A 184 -42.50 -42.89 -23.33
CA THR A 184 -43.71 -43.11 -24.15
C THR A 184 -43.59 -44.41 -24.95
N LEU A 185 -42.41 -44.74 -25.46
CA LEU A 185 -42.14 -46.00 -26.16
C LEU A 185 -42.18 -47.20 -25.20
N THR A 186 -41.58 -47.08 -24.02
CA THR A 186 -41.68 -48.04 -22.93
C THR A 186 -43.12 -48.18 -22.44
N LEU A 187 -43.87 -47.08 -22.28
CA LEU A 187 -45.28 -47.13 -21.85
C LEU A 187 -46.20 -47.69 -22.94
N LYS A 188 -45.84 -47.57 -24.23
CA LYS A 188 -46.52 -48.29 -25.32
C LYS A 188 -46.24 -49.79 -25.23
N LEU A 189 -44.97 -50.20 -25.09
CA LEU A 189 -44.60 -51.61 -24.90
C LEU A 189 -45.21 -52.23 -23.65
N THR A 190 -45.23 -51.52 -22.52
CA THR A 190 -45.89 -52.01 -21.31
C THR A 190 -47.40 -51.94 -21.42
N SER A 191 -48.01 -51.01 -22.18
CA SER A 191 -49.46 -51.04 -22.47
C SER A 191 -49.83 -52.25 -23.33
N GLU A 192 -49.06 -52.55 -24.38
CA GLU A 192 -49.24 -53.76 -25.22
C GLU A 192 -49.06 -55.04 -24.39
N THR A 193 -48.02 -55.10 -23.55
CA THR A 193 -47.79 -56.19 -22.61
C THR A 193 -48.91 -56.30 -21.58
N LEU A 194 -49.35 -55.18 -21.01
CA LEU A 194 -50.37 -55.10 -19.95
C LEU A 194 -51.77 -55.39 -20.50
N ALA A 195 -52.06 -55.13 -21.77
CA ALA A 195 -53.29 -55.61 -22.43
C ALA A 195 -53.30 -57.13 -22.56
N GLY A 196 -52.15 -57.73 -22.91
CA GLY A 196 -51.96 -59.19 -22.87
C GLY A 196 -52.10 -59.75 -21.45
N VAL A 197 -51.49 -59.11 -20.46
CA VAL A 197 -51.60 -59.49 -19.04
C VAL A 197 -53.02 -59.28 -18.52
N PHE A 198 -53.74 -58.21 -18.87
CA PHE A 198 -55.15 -58.01 -18.48
C PHE A 198 -56.05 -59.09 -19.10
N SER A 199 -55.81 -59.48 -20.35
CA SER A 199 -56.54 -60.60 -20.97
C SER A 199 -56.32 -61.92 -20.21
N LEU A 200 -55.10 -62.13 -19.68
CA LEU A 200 -54.78 -63.26 -18.81
C LEU A 200 -55.33 -63.08 -17.39
N LEU A 201 -55.41 -61.84 -16.90
CA LEU A 201 -55.80 -61.50 -15.54
C LEU A 201 -57.31 -61.49 -15.36
N ASP A 202 -58.14 -61.08 -16.34
CA ASP A 202 -59.60 -61.29 -16.29
C ASP A 202 -59.94 -62.79 -16.18
N ALA A 203 -59.21 -63.64 -16.93
CA ALA A 203 -59.33 -65.09 -16.86
C ALA A 203 -58.91 -65.69 -15.49
N MET A 204 -58.28 -64.91 -14.60
CA MET A 204 -57.87 -65.33 -13.25
C MET A 204 -58.58 -64.55 -12.12
N ALA A 205 -58.88 -63.27 -12.29
CA ALA A 205 -59.55 -62.38 -11.34
C ALA A 205 -61.05 -62.69 -11.21
N SER A 206 -61.61 -63.36 -12.21
CA SER A 206 -62.89 -64.07 -12.11
C SER A 206 -62.96 -65.12 -10.97
N LYS A 207 -61.85 -65.41 -10.27
CA LYS A 207 -61.78 -66.47 -9.24
C LYS A 207 -61.54 -65.99 -7.80
N PHE A 208 -60.96 -64.81 -7.55
CA PHE A 208 -60.54 -64.39 -6.19
C PHE A 208 -60.59 -62.86 -5.96
N ALA A 209 -61.02 -62.44 -4.77
CA ALA A 209 -61.09 -61.03 -4.34
C ALA A 209 -60.93 -60.84 -2.81
N ASN A 210 -60.52 -59.62 -2.40
CA ASN A 210 -60.44 -59.07 -1.02
C ASN A 210 -59.29 -59.60 -0.10
N PRO A 211 -58.85 -58.89 0.99
CA PRO A 211 -59.09 -57.49 1.41
C PRO A 211 -57.80 -56.61 1.67
N PRO A 212 -57.39 -56.10 2.89
CA PRO A 212 -57.22 -54.64 3.09
C PRO A 212 -55.88 -54.11 3.72
N GLN A 213 -55.89 -52.85 4.21
CA GLN A 213 -54.76 -51.93 4.57
C GLN A 213 -54.30 -51.92 6.06
N GLN A 214 -53.15 -51.26 6.39
CA GLN A 214 -53.00 -50.08 7.32
C GLN A 214 -51.51 -49.65 7.66
N PRO A 215 -51.22 -48.50 8.33
CA PRO A 215 -49.91 -47.76 8.33
C PRO A 215 -49.25 -47.49 9.74
N ILE A 216 -48.28 -46.54 9.88
CA ILE A 216 -47.97 -45.59 11.04
C ILE A 216 -46.62 -44.80 10.84
N ALA A 217 -46.25 -43.77 11.69
CA ALA A 217 -45.24 -42.71 11.40
C ALA A 217 -44.05 -42.34 12.41
N PRO A 218 -44.07 -41.24 13.23
CA PRO A 218 -42.99 -40.19 13.38
C PRO A 218 -42.16 -40.22 14.72
N PRO A 219 -41.19 -39.31 15.14
CA PRO A 219 -40.99 -37.84 14.89
C PRO A 219 -39.49 -37.27 14.84
N THR A 220 -39.12 -36.21 15.63
CA THR A 220 -38.01 -35.21 15.43
C THR A 220 -37.39 -34.66 16.77
N TRP A 221 -36.18 -34.03 16.81
CA TRP A 221 -35.56 -33.30 17.99
C TRP A 221 -34.56 -32.13 17.63
N ALA A 222 -34.27 -31.17 18.56
CA ALA A 222 -33.29 -30.04 18.40
C ALA A 222 -32.81 -29.30 19.72
N SER A 223 -31.62 -28.62 19.75
CA SER A 223 -30.98 -27.83 20.87
C SER A 223 -29.57 -27.24 20.49
N ILE A 224 -28.79 -26.33 21.17
CA ILE A 224 -28.90 -25.23 22.19
C ILE A 224 -27.58 -24.33 22.20
N ALA A 225 -27.39 -23.31 23.09
CA ALA A 225 -26.19 -22.39 23.22
C ALA A 225 -25.61 -22.30 24.69
N LYS A 226 -24.76 -21.39 25.26
CA LYS A 226 -24.21 -19.98 25.10
C LYS A 226 -23.13 -19.74 26.25
N THR A 227 -22.28 -18.70 26.58
CA THR A 227 -21.79 -17.33 26.17
C THR A 227 -20.48 -16.94 26.99
N SER A 228 -19.92 -15.69 26.88
CA SER A 228 -19.00 -14.95 27.85
C SER A 228 -17.45 -15.23 27.86
N ALA A 229 -16.48 -14.43 28.41
CA ALA A 229 -16.30 -12.99 28.84
C ALA A 229 -14.78 -12.62 29.12
N SER A 230 -14.40 -11.43 29.66
CA SER A 230 -13.00 -10.89 29.86
C SER A 230 -12.86 -9.77 30.96
N PRO A 231 -11.65 -9.47 31.53
CA PRO A 231 -11.30 -8.14 32.08
C PRO A 231 -9.83 -7.62 31.87
N GLN A 232 -9.51 -6.38 32.33
CA GLN A 232 -8.27 -5.57 32.04
C GLN A 232 -7.80 -4.67 33.25
N PRO A 233 -6.49 -4.30 33.40
CA PRO A 233 -5.96 -3.38 34.45
C PRO A 233 -5.37 -2.02 33.97
N ALA A 234 -4.80 -1.20 34.89
CA ALA A 234 -4.54 0.27 34.76
C ALA A 234 -3.05 0.75 34.87
N THR A 235 -2.81 2.08 34.94
CA THR A 235 -1.51 2.77 34.64
C THR A 235 -1.09 3.84 35.69
N VAL A 236 0.18 4.28 35.70
CA VAL A 236 0.80 5.22 36.67
C VAL A 236 1.64 6.31 35.96
N HIS A 237 1.88 7.47 36.60
CA HIS A 237 2.64 8.64 36.08
C HIS A 237 4.06 8.82 36.68
N SER A 238 4.91 9.64 36.04
CA SER A 238 6.28 9.99 36.49
C SER A 238 6.68 11.44 36.11
N HIS A 239 7.86 11.89 36.59
CA HIS A 239 8.30 13.30 36.60
C HIS A 239 9.10 13.75 35.35
N GLN A 240 9.22 15.07 35.16
CA GLN A 240 9.96 15.72 34.07
C GLN A 240 11.39 16.13 34.45
N THR A 241 12.27 16.17 33.44
CA THR A 241 13.67 16.64 33.54
C THR A 241 13.93 17.74 32.50
N SER A 242 14.85 18.67 32.76
CA SER A 242 15.18 19.78 31.86
C SER A 242 15.89 19.32 30.57
N THR A 243 15.44 19.83 29.42
CA THR A 243 15.86 19.39 28.09
C THR A 243 16.95 20.30 27.50
N PRO A 244 18.04 19.77 26.89
CA PRO A 244 19.07 20.60 26.27
C PRO A 244 18.58 21.33 25.02
N ALA A 245 19.09 22.56 24.81
CA ALA A 245 18.59 23.52 23.82
C ALA A 245 18.71 23.11 22.33
N TYR A 246 19.40 22.02 22.02
CA TYR A 246 19.55 21.47 20.67
C TYR A 246 18.67 20.23 20.40
N ALA A 247 17.79 19.88 21.35
CA ALA A 247 16.86 18.76 21.15
C ALA A 247 15.88 19.04 20.00
N LEU A 248 15.94 18.23 18.94
CA LEU A 248 14.94 18.25 17.86
C LEU A 248 13.52 18.14 18.41
N SER A 249 12.59 18.85 17.76
CA SER A 249 11.15 18.73 17.99
C SER A 249 10.68 17.28 17.83
N THR A 250 9.61 16.91 18.53
CA THR A 250 9.03 15.56 18.43
C THR A 250 8.67 15.20 16.99
N ASN A 251 8.14 16.15 16.22
CA ASN A 251 7.81 15.96 14.80
C ASN A 251 9.06 15.67 13.97
N ASN A 252 10.16 16.41 14.15
CA ASN A 252 11.40 16.18 13.42
C ASN A 252 12.01 14.80 13.77
N LYS A 253 11.89 14.35 15.03
CA LYS A 253 12.29 12.99 15.44
C LYS A 253 11.45 11.91 14.76
N ILE A 254 10.14 12.09 14.69
CA ILE A 254 9.22 11.17 13.98
C ILE A 254 9.57 11.11 12.49
N CYS A 255 9.77 12.24 11.82
CA CYS A 255 10.16 12.27 10.40
C CYS A 255 11.51 11.57 10.16
N VAL A 256 12.51 11.80 11.02
CA VAL A 256 13.81 11.09 10.92
C VAL A 256 13.64 9.58 11.13
N GLN A 257 12.83 9.16 12.11
CA GLN A 257 12.56 7.73 12.36
C GLN A 257 11.80 7.08 11.21
N GLN A 258 10.80 7.75 10.62
CA GLN A 258 10.09 7.29 9.42
C GLN A 258 11.04 7.16 8.23
N HIS A 259 11.92 8.14 8.01
CA HIS A 259 12.96 8.05 6.98
C HIS A 259 13.91 6.86 7.21
N VAL A 260 14.30 6.54 8.45
CA VAL A 260 15.09 5.31 8.74
C VAL A 260 14.33 4.06 8.32
N ILE A 261 13.06 3.94 8.72
CA ILE A 261 12.22 2.77 8.44
C ILE A 261 12.04 2.59 6.93
N CYS A 262 11.61 3.62 6.20
CA CYS A 262 11.50 3.58 4.74
C CYS A 262 12.85 3.31 4.06
N ASN A 263 13.97 3.77 4.62
CA ASN A 263 15.29 3.47 4.06
C ASN A 263 15.66 1.99 4.19
N VAL A 264 15.47 1.36 5.35
CA VAL A 264 15.78 -0.07 5.51
C VAL A 264 14.80 -0.97 4.75
N CYS A 265 13.56 -0.55 4.55
CA CYS A 265 12.59 -1.23 3.68
C CYS A 265 12.81 -0.99 2.17
N THR A 266 13.91 -0.34 1.74
CA THR A 266 14.16 -0.07 0.30
C THR A 266 15.49 -0.59 -0.22
N VAL A 267 15.47 -1.04 -1.46
CA VAL A 267 16.65 -1.52 -2.20
C VAL A 267 16.70 -0.84 -3.57
N LEU A 268 17.88 -0.33 -3.93
CA LEU A 268 18.13 0.23 -5.27
C LEU A 268 18.64 -0.88 -6.18
N ILE A 269 17.92 -1.12 -7.27
CA ILE A 269 18.21 -2.15 -8.25
C ILE A 269 18.65 -1.45 -9.53
N LYS A 270 19.94 -1.45 -9.80
CA LYS A 270 20.53 -0.91 -11.03
C LYS A 270 20.51 -1.99 -12.11
N PHE A 271 20.24 -1.57 -13.34
CA PHE A 271 20.26 -2.42 -14.53
C PHE A 271 21.03 -1.74 -15.66
N ASN A 272 21.51 -2.51 -16.64
CA ASN A 272 22.12 -1.94 -17.84
C ASN A 272 21.03 -1.40 -18.79
N PRO A 273 20.96 -0.09 -19.06
CA PRO A 273 19.93 0.48 -19.95
C PRO A 273 20.19 0.18 -21.43
N MET A 274 21.38 -0.30 -21.79
CA MET A 274 21.75 -0.73 -23.14
C MET A 274 21.44 -2.22 -23.41
N ASN A 275 20.75 -2.89 -22.48
CA ASN A 275 20.30 -4.26 -22.66
C ASN A 275 18.85 -4.26 -23.18
N ASP A 276 18.63 -4.74 -24.40
CA ASP A 276 17.28 -4.81 -25.03
C ASP A 276 16.27 -5.67 -24.25
N SER A 277 16.75 -6.57 -23.37
CA SER A 277 15.88 -7.35 -22.47
C SER A 277 15.51 -6.65 -21.16
N ALA A 278 16.15 -5.51 -20.84
CA ALA A 278 15.83 -4.76 -19.62
C ALA A 278 14.46 -4.05 -19.75
N PRO A 279 13.67 -3.96 -18.66
CA PRO A 279 12.37 -3.29 -18.66
C PRO A 279 12.51 -1.75 -18.72
N THR A 280 12.92 -1.21 -19.86
CA THR A 280 13.18 0.24 -20.05
C THR A 280 11.91 1.11 -20.16
N ASN A 281 10.72 0.53 -20.13
CA ASN A 281 9.44 1.22 -20.35
C ASN A 281 8.82 1.71 -19.03
N PRO A 282 8.80 3.04 -18.74
CA PRO A 282 8.33 3.60 -17.47
C PRO A 282 6.79 3.71 -17.37
N SER A 283 6.03 3.12 -18.29
CA SER A 283 4.57 3.10 -18.16
C SER A 283 4.13 2.33 -16.92
N LEU A 284 3.07 2.83 -16.26
CA LEU A 284 2.46 2.21 -15.08
C LEU A 284 2.15 0.71 -15.30
N THR A 285 1.75 0.34 -16.52
CA THR A 285 1.50 -1.05 -16.95
C THR A 285 2.78 -1.89 -17.03
N GLY A 286 3.90 -1.31 -17.45
CA GLY A 286 5.21 -1.97 -17.44
C GLY A 286 5.68 -2.24 -16.01
N THR A 287 5.74 -1.19 -15.18
CA THR A 287 6.15 -1.28 -13.77
C THR A 287 5.26 -2.23 -12.96
N SER A 288 3.94 -2.22 -13.19
CA SER A 288 3.02 -3.15 -12.53
C SER A 288 3.24 -4.61 -12.94
N LYS A 289 3.52 -4.89 -14.22
CA LYS A 289 3.88 -6.26 -14.67
C LYS A 289 5.19 -6.71 -14.02
N LEU A 290 6.18 -5.83 -13.96
CA LEU A 290 7.49 -6.12 -13.37
C LEU A 290 7.40 -6.40 -11.86
N TRP A 291 6.63 -5.60 -11.12
CA TRP A 291 6.33 -5.80 -9.70
C TRP A 291 5.59 -7.12 -9.43
N ASN A 292 4.64 -7.51 -10.30
CA ASN A 292 3.98 -8.81 -10.22
C ASN A 292 4.95 -9.98 -10.50
N ALA A 293 5.86 -9.82 -11.45
CA ALA A 293 6.89 -10.82 -11.76
C ALA A 293 7.87 -10.98 -10.58
N LEU A 294 8.37 -9.86 -10.03
CA LEU A 294 9.20 -9.82 -8.83
C LEU A 294 8.55 -10.59 -7.67
N ASN A 295 7.34 -10.21 -7.25
CA ASN A 295 6.66 -10.88 -6.14
C ASN A 295 6.37 -12.38 -6.39
N LYS A 296 6.12 -12.78 -7.64
CA LYS A 296 5.98 -14.20 -8.00
C LYS A 296 7.30 -14.96 -7.82
N THR A 297 8.43 -14.37 -8.24
CA THR A 297 9.76 -14.98 -8.04
C THR A 297 10.15 -14.99 -6.58
N LEU A 298 9.99 -13.88 -5.84
CA LEU A 298 10.28 -13.81 -4.40
C LEU A 298 9.57 -14.93 -3.63
N LYS A 299 8.25 -15.11 -3.84
CA LYS A 299 7.52 -16.23 -3.26
C LYS A 299 8.10 -17.60 -3.67
N THR A 300 8.53 -17.76 -4.91
CA THR A 300 9.15 -19.01 -5.39
C THR A 300 10.50 -19.28 -4.71
N LEU A 301 11.21 -18.26 -4.23
CA LEU A 301 12.43 -18.38 -3.44
C LEU A 301 12.12 -18.63 -1.95
N ASP A 302 11.10 -17.96 -1.38
CA ASP A 302 10.59 -18.25 -0.02
C ASP A 302 10.14 -19.71 0.10
N ASP A 303 9.34 -20.20 -0.86
CA ASP A 303 8.80 -21.57 -0.93
C ASP A 303 9.96 -22.59 -1.03
N LYS A 304 11.00 -22.31 -1.83
CA LYS A 304 12.22 -23.13 -1.94
C LYS A 304 13.01 -23.18 -0.62
N GLN A 305 13.31 -22.02 -0.02
CA GLN A 305 14.09 -21.94 1.22
C GLN A 305 13.38 -22.62 2.39
N THR A 306 12.04 -22.52 2.43
CA THR A 306 11.19 -23.26 3.37
C THR A 306 11.36 -24.77 3.20
N SER A 307 11.34 -25.28 1.96
CA SER A 307 11.49 -26.72 1.69
C SER A 307 12.88 -27.27 2.07
N LEU A 308 13.93 -26.47 1.96
CA LEU A 308 15.29 -26.85 2.35
C LEU A 308 15.42 -27.01 3.88
N ASN A 309 14.77 -26.13 4.64
CA ASN A 309 14.85 -26.08 6.10
C ASN A 309 14.03 -27.17 6.82
N GLN A 310 13.00 -27.75 6.17
CA GLN A 310 12.16 -28.80 6.77
C GLN A 310 12.83 -30.18 6.89
N GLY A 311 14.06 -30.34 6.38
CA GLY A 311 14.63 -31.66 6.07
C GLY A 311 15.22 -32.52 7.21
N LYS A 312 15.19 -32.12 8.50
CA LYS A 312 15.92 -32.87 9.56
C LYS A 312 15.24 -33.14 10.90
N ASP A 313 14.57 -32.19 11.56
CA ASP A 313 14.05 -32.42 12.93
C ASP A 313 12.68 -31.77 13.21
N ARG A 314 11.75 -32.62 13.67
CA ARG A 314 10.54 -32.36 14.48
C ARG A 314 9.74 -31.08 14.23
N GLU A 315 8.70 -31.19 13.39
CA GLU A 315 7.27 -30.87 13.65
C GLU A 315 6.86 -29.54 14.36
N ILE A 316 7.75 -28.57 14.52
CA ILE A 316 7.38 -27.20 14.91
C ILE A 316 6.98 -26.47 13.62
N GLU A 317 5.73 -26.02 13.54
CA GLU A 317 5.20 -25.21 12.42
C GLU A 317 5.77 -23.78 12.48
N VAL A 318 7.07 -23.64 12.23
CA VAL A 318 7.75 -22.34 12.10
C VAL A 318 7.18 -21.64 10.87
N THR A 319 6.36 -20.61 11.11
CA THR A 319 5.84 -19.76 10.04
C THR A 319 7.00 -18.97 9.44
N MET A 320 7.55 -19.45 8.33
CA MET A 320 8.67 -18.78 7.65
C MET A 320 8.26 -17.37 7.20
N PRO A 321 9.11 -16.36 7.42
CA PRO A 321 8.83 -15.00 6.99
C PRO A 321 8.86 -14.93 5.46
N LYS A 322 7.95 -14.14 4.89
CA LYS A 322 7.77 -13.99 3.44
C LYS A 322 8.49 -12.76 2.93
N THR A 323 8.87 -12.75 1.66
CA THR A 323 9.56 -11.64 1.02
C THR A 323 8.62 -10.91 0.08
N HIS A 324 8.08 -9.76 0.51
CA HIS A 324 7.08 -9.03 -0.27
C HIS A 324 7.52 -7.60 -0.62
N ALA A 325 7.62 -7.32 -1.92
CA ALA A 325 7.75 -5.97 -2.44
C ALA A 325 6.37 -5.30 -2.49
N ILE A 326 6.17 -4.19 -1.78
CA ILE A 326 4.93 -3.39 -1.79
C ILE A 326 4.96 -2.32 -2.89
N GLY A 327 6.15 -1.86 -3.30
CA GLY A 327 6.34 -0.81 -4.30
C GLY A 327 7.50 -1.12 -5.24
N LEU A 328 7.41 -0.57 -6.45
CA LEU A 328 8.50 -0.56 -7.44
C LEU A 328 8.39 0.71 -8.28
N GLU A 329 9.43 1.53 -8.31
CA GLU A 329 9.48 2.82 -9.03
C GLU A 329 10.78 2.93 -9.83
N ILE A 330 10.78 3.69 -10.93
CA ILE A 330 11.99 4.03 -11.70
C ILE A 330 12.46 5.42 -11.27
N ILE A 331 13.60 5.52 -10.57
CA ILE A 331 14.17 6.81 -10.17
C ILE A 331 14.88 7.47 -11.37
N ASN A 332 15.57 6.68 -12.19
CA ASN A 332 16.25 7.14 -13.40
C ASN A 332 16.31 6.01 -14.44
N SER A 333 16.80 6.30 -15.64
CA SER A 333 16.79 5.38 -16.79
C SER A 333 17.55 4.06 -16.60
N SER A 334 18.27 3.85 -15.51
CA SER A 334 19.01 2.62 -15.19
C SER A 334 18.88 2.16 -13.73
N VAL A 335 17.98 2.74 -12.92
CA VAL A 335 17.81 2.38 -11.50
C VAL A 335 16.34 2.35 -11.07
N TYR A 336 15.92 1.17 -10.60
CA TYR A 336 14.68 0.95 -9.86
C TYR A 336 14.88 1.16 -8.35
N LEU A 337 13.83 1.62 -7.70
CA LEU A 337 13.62 1.55 -6.25
C LEU A 337 12.58 0.47 -5.97
N ALA A 338 12.98 -0.63 -5.33
CA ALA A 338 12.05 -1.59 -4.76
C ALA A 338 11.78 -1.22 -3.29
N GLU A 339 10.51 -1.17 -2.89
CA GLU A 339 10.06 -0.97 -1.52
C GLU A 339 9.39 -2.25 -1.02
N PHE A 340 9.74 -2.68 0.19
CA PHE A 340 9.33 -3.93 0.82
C PHE A 340 8.44 -3.68 2.05
N ASP A 341 7.65 -4.68 2.43
CA ASP A 341 6.78 -4.60 3.61
C ASP A 341 7.56 -4.47 4.93
N THR A 342 8.79 -4.98 4.96
CA THR A 342 9.69 -5.00 6.13
C THR A 342 11.16 -4.87 5.71
N ALA A 343 12.01 -4.44 6.64
CA ALA A 343 13.47 -4.46 6.47
C ALA A 343 13.99 -5.90 6.25
N ASP A 344 13.42 -6.85 6.99
CA ASP A 344 13.69 -8.29 6.91
C ASP A 344 13.40 -8.87 5.50
N SER A 345 12.34 -8.41 4.84
CA SER A 345 12.09 -8.69 3.41
C SER A 345 13.12 -8.04 2.48
N ALA A 346 13.52 -6.79 2.74
CA ALA A 346 14.54 -6.10 1.93
C ALA A 346 15.93 -6.78 2.05
N ASP A 347 16.29 -7.26 3.23
CA ASP A 347 17.53 -7.99 3.48
C ASP A 347 17.50 -9.40 2.88
N ARG A 348 16.36 -10.12 2.98
CA ARG A 348 16.14 -11.37 2.20
C ARG A 348 16.29 -11.14 0.71
N PHE A 349 15.76 -10.05 0.16
CA PHE A 349 15.93 -9.75 -1.26
C PHE A 349 17.40 -9.53 -1.65
N ARG A 350 18.17 -8.78 -0.84
CA ARG A 350 19.63 -8.62 -1.06
C ARG A 350 20.37 -9.97 -1.06
N HIS A 351 20.01 -10.86 -0.13
CA HIS A 351 20.54 -12.21 -0.05
C HIS A 351 20.15 -13.07 -1.28
N TYR A 352 18.88 -13.05 -1.69
CA TYR A 352 18.42 -13.75 -2.90
C TYR A 352 19.04 -13.22 -4.20
N VAL A 353 19.33 -11.93 -4.30
CA VAL A 353 20.08 -11.39 -5.46
C VAL A 353 21.52 -11.89 -5.47
N THR A 354 22.10 -12.18 -4.30
CA THR A 354 23.47 -12.71 -4.18
C THR A 354 23.53 -14.21 -4.50
N GLU A 355 22.62 -15.02 -3.96
CA GLU A 355 22.65 -16.49 -4.10
C GLU A 355 21.85 -17.02 -5.30
N HIS A 356 20.86 -16.26 -5.79
CA HIS A 356 19.92 -16.68 -6.85
C HIS A 356 19.83 -15.63 -7.97
N TRP A 357 20.95 -14.94 -8.23
CA TRP A 357 21.09 -13.85 -9.21
C TRP A 357 20.44 -14.15 -10.57
N GLU A 358 20.58 -15.38 -11.07
CA GLU A 358 19.98 -15.87 -12.33
C GLU A 358 18.45 -15.65 -12.38
N VAL A 359 17.75 -16.06 -11.31
CA VAL A 359 16.28 -16.04 -11.22
C VAL A 359 15.74 -14.61 -11.05
N ILE A 360 16.57 -13.67 -10.59
CA ILE A 360 16.25 -12.24 -10.53
C ILE A 360 16.62 -11.54 -11.84
N ASN A 361 17.70 -11.95 -12.52
CA ASN A 361 18.07 -11.44 -13.85
C ASN A 361 17.01 -11.75 -14.92
N ASP A 362 16.30 -12.87 -14.84
CA ASP A 362 15.13 -13.16 -15.69
C ASP A 362 14.03 -12.08 -15.63
N ILE A 363 14.04 -11.22 -14.60
CA ILE A 363 13.05 -10.17 -14.35
C ILE A 363 13.53 -8.80 -14.86
N PHE A 364 14.81 -8.49 -14.68
CA PHE A 364 15.40 -7.17 -14.96
C PHE A 364 16.40 -7.14 -16.14
N GLY A 365 16.69 -8.29 -16.73
CA GLY A 365 17.72 -8.49 -17.75
C GLY A 365 19.10 -8.82 -17.15
N ASN A 366 19.98 -9.38 -17.99
CA ASN A 366 21.29 -10.00 -17.66
C ASN A 366 22.39 -9.05 -17.12
N SER A 367 22.06 -7.99 -16.37
CA SER A 367 23.03 -7.02 -15.85
C SER A 367 22.46 -6.26 -14.64
N LEU A 368 21.97 -6.98 -13.63
CA LEU A 368 21.49 -6.42 -12.38
C LEU A 368 22.63 -6.18 -11.38
N ASP A 369 22.56 -5.08 -10.65
CA ASP A 369 23.52 -4.62 -9.64
C ASP A 369 22.74 -4.01 -8.47
N ILE A 370 23.07 -4.38 -7.22
CA ILE A 370 22.40 -3.82 -6.04
C ILE A 370 23.21 -2.64 -5.53
N MET A 371 22.67 -1.44 -5.73
CA MET A 371 23.30 -0.23 -5.23
C MET A 371 22.98 -0.03 -3.76
N ASP A 372 24.01 0.19 -2.94
CA ASP A 372 23.79 0.73 -1.61
C ASP A 372 23.27 2.16 -1.69
N LYS A 373 22.26 2.43 -0.85
CA LYS A 373 21.56 3.70 -0.82
C LYS A 373 22.49 4.74 -0.19
N THR A 374 22.89 5.74 -0.97
CA THR A 374 23.75 6.83 -0.49
C THR A 374 22.93 8.01 0.00
N PHE A 375 23.40 8.63 1.08
CA PHE A 375 22.70 9.69 1.81
C PHE A 375 23.52 10.96 1.76
N ASN A 376 22.90 12.07 1.33
CA ASN A 376 23.61 13.28 0.99
C ASN A 376 23.29 14.38 2.03
N LEU A 377 24.30 14.78 2.81
CA LEU A 377 24.23 15.86 3.79
C LEU A 377 24.82 17.14 3.21
N ILE A 378 24.18 18.29 3.43
CA ILE A 378 24.74 19.61 3.08
C ILE A 378 25.17 20.32 4.37
N VAL A 379 26.46 20.20 4.71
CA VAL A 379 27.08 20.94 5.81
C VAL A 379 27.37 22.36 5.34
N ARG A 380 26.95 23.36 6.12
CA ARG A 380 27.15 24.79 5.83
C ARG A 380 28.21 25.38 6.74
N PHE A 381 28.80 26.51 6.31
CA PHE A 381 29.81 27.27 7.06
C PHE A 381 31.12 26.52 7.34
N VAL A 382 31.42 25.46 6.57
CA VAL A 382 32.66 24.70 6.69
C VAL A 382 33.85 25.59 6.30
N PRO A 383 34.90 25.70 7.13
CA PRO A 383 36.12 26.44 6.79
C PRO A 383 36.71 25.97 5.46
N CYS A 384 37.03 26.90 4.56
CA CYS A 384 37.49 26.59 3.21
C CYS A 384 38.85 27.24 2.87
N LYS A 385 39.65 27.51 3.92
CA LYS A 385 41.05 27.99 3.85
C LYS A 385 42.02 27.15 4.70
N GLY A 386 41.54 26.05 5.27
CA GLY A 386 42.31 25.10 6.08
C GLY A 386 43.01 24.02 5.24
N PRO A 387 43.62 23.01 5.88
CA PRO A 387 44.19 21.84 5.22
C PRO A 387 43.14 20.78 4.87
N PHE A 388 41.85 21.02 5.18
CA PHE A 388 40.76 20.10 4.85
C PHE A 388 40.53 20.03 3.33
N ASP A 389 40.78 18.85 2.78
CA ASP A 389 40.54 18.49 1.39
C ASP A 389 39.47 17.38 1.33
N PRO A 390 38.30 17.60 0.72
CA PRO A 390 37.24 16.59 0.65
C PRO A 390 37.54 15.43 -0.30
N ASP A 391 38.51 15.59 -1.22
CA ASP A 391 38.96 14.54 -2.11
C ASP A 391 40.04 13.66 -1.45
N ASN A 392 40.59 14.10 -0.30
CA ASN A 392 41.56 13.35 0.51
C ASN A 392 40.87 12.42 1.52
N PHE A 393 41.01 11.10 1.30
CA PHE A 393 40.49 10.06 2.18
C PHE A 393 40.84 10.26 3.67
N ASN A 394 42.05 10.70 4.00
CA ASN A 394 42.47 10.89 5.39
C ASN A 394 41.70 12.04 6.09
N SER A 395 41.32 13.07 5.33
CA SER A 395 40.50 14.17 5.84
C SER A 395 39.06 13.73 6.09
N LEU A 396 38.52 12.84 5.26
CA LEU A 396 37.21 12.20 5.52
C LEU A 396 37.26 11.30 6.77
N HIS A 397 38.30 10.47 6.90
CA HIS A 397 38.47 9.60 8.07
C HIS A 397 38.68 10.39 9.37
N THR A 398 39.27 11.58 9.30
CA THR A 398 39.36 12.49 10.45
C THR A 398 37.98 12.98 10.90
N ILE A 399 37.08 13.34 9.96
CA ILE A 399 35.68 13.65 10.28
C ILE A 399 35.00 12.43 10.94
N GLU A 400 35.23 11.21 10.44
CA GLU A 400 34.66 10.00 11.05
C GLU A 400 35.10 9.84 12.51
N LEU A 401 36.40 9.98 12.77
CA LEU A 401 36.99 9.86 14.10
C LEU A 401 36.51 10.95 15.06
N GLU A 402 36.57 12.23 14.66
CA GLU A 402 36.15 13.38 15.48
C GLU A 402 34.65 13.31 15.86
N ASN A 403 33.82 12.75 14.98
CA ASN A 403 32.37 12.64 15.18
C ASN A 403 31.92 11.27 15.73
N SER A 404 32.86 10.39 16.11
CA SER A 404 32.59 9.02 16.61
C SER A 404 31.70 8.19 15.67
N LEU A 405 31.92 8.33 14.36
CA LEU A 405 31.23 7.58 13.31
C LEU A 405 31.98 6.26 13.03
N PRO A 406 31.31 5.24 12.45
CA PRO A 406 32.02 4.07 11.93
C PRO A 406 33.01 4.48 10.83
N SER A 407 34.18 3.84 10.81
CA SER A 407 35.14 3.97 9.71
C SER A 407 34.51 3.55 8.37
N MET A 408 34.87 4.23 7.28
CA MET A 408 34.31 4.01 5.93
C MET A 408 32.79 4.26 5.83
N SER A 409 32.20 5.06 6.71
CA SER A 409 30.79 5.45 6.63
C SER A 409 30.53 6.77 5.87
N ILE A 410 31.57 7.57 5.64
CA ILE A 410 31.60 8.65 4.65
C ILE A 410 32.25 8.11 3.36
N THR A 411 31.49 8.01 2.29
CA THR A 411 31.95 7.48 0.99
C THR A 411 32.62 8.53 0.11
N SER A 412 32.27 9.80 0.30
CA SER A 412 32.87 10.95 -0.38
C SER A 412 32.44 12.26 0.28
N ALA A 413 33.18 13.33 0.06
CA ALA A 413 32.65 14.67 0.18
C ALA A 413 32.94 15.48 -1.09
N LEU A 414 32.20 16.55 -1.33
CA LEU A 414 32.38 17.44 -2.48
C LEU A 414 31.99 18.87 -2.11
N TRP A 415 32.82 19.84 -2.47
CA TRP A 415 32.45 21.25 -2.33
C TRP A 415 31.30 21.61 -3.27
N LEU A 416 30.18 22.13 -2.74
CA LEU A 416 29.05 22.60 -3.58
C LEU A 416 29.40 23.78 -4.51
N LYS A 417 30.53 24.44 -4.26
CA LYS A 417 31.09 25.48 -5.12
C LYS A 417 32.56 25.20 -5.37
N ASN A 418 32.93 25.07 -6.65
CA ASN A 418 34.32 24.92 -7.12
C ASN A 418 35.24 25.94 -6.38
N PRO A 419 36.39 25.49 -5.80
CA PRO A 419 37.42 26.36 -5.23
C PRO A 419 37.75 27.62 -6.04
N ASP A 420 37.99 27.48 -7.35
CA ASP A 420 38.47 28.55 -8.24
C ASP A 420 37.45 29.68 -8.41
N LEU A 421 36.16 29.38 -8.23
CA LEU A 421 35.06 30.33 -8.38
C LEU A 421 34.73 31.06 -7.05
N ARG A 422 35.45 30.78 -5.96
CA ARG A 422 35.24 31.43 -4.65
C ARG A 422 35.79 32.86 -4.68
N SER A 423 35.21 33.74 -3.87
CA SER A 423 35.82 35.06 -3.64
C SER A 423 37.11 34.86 -2.84
N PRO A 424 38.23 35.56 -3.15
CA PRO A 424 39.45 35.49 -2.34
C PRO A 424 39.24 35.83 -0.85
N LYS A 425 38.17 36.56 -0.52
CA LYS A 425 37.76 36.90 0.85
C LYS A 425 36.81 35.86 1.50
N GLN A 426 36.36 34.86 0.77
CA GLN A 426 35.47 33.80 1.28
C GLN A 426 36.25 32.87 2.22
N SER A 427 35.88 32.85 3.50
CA SER A 427 36.49 31.99 4.54
C SER A 427 35.79 30.64 4.71
N VAL A 428 34.51 30.54 4.34
CA VAL A 428 33.66 29.36 4.52
C VAL A 428 32.91 28.99 3.25
N ALA A 429 32.60 27.71 3.10
CA ALA A 429 31.83 27.15 1.99
C ALA A 429 30.70 26.23 2.48
N SER A 430 30.02 25.56 1.54
CA SER A 430 29.10 24.47 1.84
C SER A 430 29.64 23.18 1.23
N LEU A 431 29.63 22.11 2.03
CA LEU A 431 30.16 20.81 1.70
C LEU A 431 29.01 19.81 1.58
N LYS A 432 28.98 19.06 0.49
CA LYS A 432 28.13 17.88 0.32
C LYS A 432 28.91 16.68 0.85
N ILE A 433 28.46 16.07 1.94
CA ILE A 433 29.00 14.79 2.44
C ILE A 433 28.07 13.66 2.00
N THR A 434 28.64 12.56 1.50
CA THR A 434 27.90 11.37 1.08
C THR A 434 28.19 10.23 2.05
N CYS A 435 27.16 9.70 2.71
CA CYS A 435 27.26 8.55 3.61
C CYS A 435 26.64 7.30 2.99
N ASN A 436 27.13 6.10 3.35
CA ASN A 436 26.51 4.82 2.95
C ASN A 436 25.42 4.33 3.91
N ASN A 437 25.29 4.95 5.09
CA ASN A 437 24.43 4.46 6.17
C ASN A 437 23.47 5.55 6.69
N PRO A 438 22.15 5.28 6.81
CA PRO A 438 21.21 6.28 7.31
C PRO A 438 21.41 6.59 8.80
N LYS A 439 21.99 5.66 9.58
CA LYS A 439 22.33 5.88 10.99
C LYS A 439 23.47 6.87 11.14
N THR A 440 24.55 6.74 10.36
CA THR A 440 25.64 7.73 10.28
C THR A 440 25.08 9.11 9.89
N THR A 441 24.27 9.14 8.83
CA THR A 441 23.61 10.35 8.32
C THR A 441 22.83 11.08 9.42
N ASN A 442 22.01 10.35 10.18
CA ASN A 442 21.19 10.92 11.25
C ASN A 442 22.03 11.32 12.47
N ASN A 443 23.06 10.56 12.83
CA ASN A 443 24.00 10.95 13.88
C ASN A 443 24.65 12.31 13.56
N MET A 444 25.05 12.54 12.30
CA MET A 444 25.59 13.83 11.85
C MET A 444 24.54 14.96 11.82
N ILE A 445 23.25 14.65 11.59
CA ILE A 445 22.14 15.63 11.69
C ILE A 445 21.82 15.99 13.15
N HIS A 446 22.00 15.05 14.09
CA HIS A 446 21.71 15.24 15.51
C HIS A 446 22.86 15.84 16.30
N GLY A 447 24.10 15.56 15.89
CA GLY A 447 25.32 16.05 16.54
C GLY A 447 25.75 17.45 16.07
N GLN A 448 26.81 17.96 16.71
CA GLN A 448 27.63 19.00 16.10
C GLN A 448 28.62 18.31 15.18
N ILE A 449 28.64 18.67 13.89
CA ILE A 449 29.59 18.09 12.93
C ILE A 449 30.93 18.81 13.09
N PHE A 450 31.91 18.14 13.69
CA PHE A 450 33.30 18.60 13.72
C PHE A 450 33.96 18.34 12.37
N ILE A 451 34.66 19.34 11.85
CA ILE A 451 35.49 19.24 10.66
C ILE A 451 36.77 19.99 10.96
N CYS A 452 37.85 19.23 11.19
CA CYS A 452 39.21 19.71 11.38
C CYS A 452 39.58 20.85 10.37
N SER A 453 40.13 21.96 10.88
CA SER A 453 40.16 23.27 10.21
C SER A 453 41.54 23.90 10.09
#